data_AF-A0A1F5Y005-F1
#
_entry.id   AF-A0A1F5Y005-F1
#
_cell.length_a   1.000
_cell.length_b   1.000
_cell.length_c   1.000
_cell.angle_alpha   90.00
_cell.angle_beta   90.00
_cell.angle_gamma   90.00
#
_symmetry.space_group_name_H-M   'P 1'
#
loop_
_entity.id
_entity.type
_entity.pdbx_description
1 polymer ?
#
loop_
_entity_poly.entity_id
_entity_poly.type
_entity_poly.pdbx_seq_one_letter_code
_entity_poly.pdbx_strand_id
1 'polypeptide(L)'
;MQILFSEQLQKTAFCTKIIAKLKTEKEDYKMGRIFTWDEISNLRVPRTLDFQKVAGLLKEEISREPSIVSAVIFGSVLRGDFNCRSDIDCLVIYDSVREIQAATFLQQLDEKARALNVPINFTPCDHTIATTRFHQLGPLFLKHIYRAVETGGLIKGDFRGRLAASVMPREEIESYVRSKMYTIQEGYAEMRTFGDERLAVFLKKVLEAPMHVALKMLLFIGEVEDDSKKAVAAKYAMIFPEELWDRLFRIIDIDKWYTGEVNRQLDKKDRHTYNLCMREIRLEIPQTLKFLRSNILYLTKSG
;
A
#
# COMPACT_ATOMS: atom_id res chain seq x y z
N MET A 1 -7.12 -5.54 -40.32
CA MET A 1 -6.48 -4.22 -40.07
C MET A 1 -7.46 -3.18 -39.50
N GLN A 2 -8.68 -3.03 -40.05
CA GLN A 2 -9.67 -2.05 -39.54
C GLN A 2 -10.20 -2.35 -38.13
N ILE A 3 -10.31 -3.63 -37.71
CA ILE A 3 -10.83 -4.01 -36.38
C ILE A 3 -9.84 -3.63 -35.26
N LEU A 4 -8.54 -3.84 -35.48
CA LEU A 4 -7.48 -3.46 -34.54
C LEU A 4 -7.40 -1.93 -34.35
N PHE A 5 -7.57 -1.16 -35.42
CA PHE A 5 -7.61 0.30 -35.35
C PHE A 5 -8.84 0.83 -34.59
N SER A 6 -10.00 0.17 -34.75
CA SER A 6 -11.24 0.49 -34.05
C SER A 6 -11.14 0.25 -32.54
N GLU A 7 -10.60 -0.90 -32.11
CA GLU A 7 -10.41 -1.21 -30.69
C GLU A 7 -9.40 -0.27 -30.03
N GLN A 8 -8.33 0.08 -30.75
CA GLN A 8 -7.31 1.00 -30.24
C GLN A 8 -7.87 2.42 -30.08
N LEU A 9 -8.66 2.91 -31.05
CA LEU A 9 -9.35 4.21 -30.96
C LEU A 9 -10.39 4.26 -29.84
N GLN A 10 -11.16 3.17 -29.62
CA GLN A 10 -12.13 3.09 -28.52
C GLN A 10 -11.45 3.06 -27.15
N LYS A 11 -10.35 2.29 -27.00
CA LYS A 11 -9.50 2.34 -25.80
C LYS A 11 -8.94 3.73 -25.57
N THR A 12 -8.43 4.41 -26.60
CA THR A 12 -7.90 5.77 -26.47
C THR A 12 -8.98 6.76 -26.06
N ALA A 13 -10.17 6.72 -26.65
CA ALA A 13 -11.28 7.61 -26.29
C ALA A 13 -11.80 7.37 -24.86
N PHE A 14 -11.86 6.11 -24.42
CA PHE A 14 -12.27 5.76 -23.06
C PHE A 14 -11.19 6.09 -22.03
N CYS A 15 -9.92 5.78 -22.31
CA CYS A 15 -8.79 6.21 -21.49
C CYS A 15 -8.76 7.73 -21.37
N THR A 16 -9.10 8.46 -22.45
CA THR A 16 -9.22 9.92 -22.42
C THR A 16 -10.35 10.37 -21.49
N LYS A 17 -11.49 9.66 -21.43
CA LYS A 17 -12.59 9.93 -20.48
C LYS A 17 -12.22 9.59 -19.03
N ILE A 18 -11.54 8.47 -18.78
CA ILE A 18 -11.04 8.14 -17.43
C ILE A 18 -9.98 9.15 -17.01
N ILE A 19 -8.97 9.40 -17.85
CA ILE A 19 -7.94 10.42 -17.59
C ILE A 19 -8.58 11.79 -17.38
N ALA A 20 -9.63 12.15 -18.12
CA ALA A 20 -10.39 13.37 -17.88
C ALA A 20 -11.10 13.34 -16.52
N LYS A 21 -11.81 12.26 -16.16
CA LYS A 21 -12.42 12.07 -14.83
C LYS A 21 -11.37 12.20 -13.71
N LEU A 22 -10.23 11.52 -13.86
CA LEU A 22 -9.08 11.58 -12.97
C LEU A 22 -8.48 12.99 -12.88
N LYS A 23 -8.37 13.72 -14.00
CA LYS A 23 -7.85 15.09 -14.04
C LYS A 23 -8.82 16.10 -13.41
N THR A 24 -10.13 15.86 -13.50
CA THR A 24 -11.16 16.72 -12.88
C THR A 24 -11.33 16.48 -11.39
N GLU A 25 -11.04 15.27 -10.91
CA GLU A 25 -11.02 14.96 -9.48
C GLU A 25 -9.74 15.54 -8.84
N LYS A 26 -9.92 16.61 -8.06
CA LYS A 26 -8.85 17.23 -7.24
C LYS A 26 -8.43 16.35 -6.06
N GLU A 27 -9.14 15.27 -5.78
CA GLU A 27 -8.88 14.39 -4.62
C GLU A 27 -7.95 13.24 -5.02
N ASP A 28 -6.87 13.07 -4.26
CA ASP A 28 -6.01 11.90 -4.35
C ASP A 28 -6.73 10.64 -3.87
N TYR A 29 -6.46 9.51 -4.51
CA TYR A 29 -6.89 8.20 -4.02
C TYR A 29 -6.08 7.82 -2.80
N LYS A 30 -6.74 7.49 -1.68
CA LYS A 30 -6.04 7.26 -0.41
C LYS A 30 -6.51 5.99 0.31
N MET A 31 -6.04 4.85 -0.23
CA MET A 31 -6.14 3.56 0.45
C MET A 31 -5.42 3.61 1.80
N GLY A 32 -6.02 3.06 2.85
CA GLY A 32 -5.39 3.04 4.16
C GLY A 32 -6.20 2.28 5.21
N ARG A 33 -5.82 2.47 6.47
CA ARG A 33 -6.43 1.86 7.64
C ARG A 33 -7.96 1.95 7.62
N ILE A 34 -8.58 0.85 8.06
CA ILE A 34 -9.98 0.80 8.47
C ILE A 34 -9.98 0.96 9.99
N PHE A 35 -10.73 1.93 10.47
CA PHE A 35 -10.93 2.16 11.90
C PHE A 35 -12.16 1.41 12.38
N THR A 36 -12.07 0.86 13.58
CA THR A 36 -13.21 0.35 14.33
C THR A 36 -14.13 1.49 14.78
N TRP A 37 -15.38 1.17 15.12
CA TRP A 37 -16.31 2.16 15.65
C TRP A 37 -15.76 2.79 16.93
N ASP A 38 -15.16 1.96 17.80
CA ASP A 38 -14.59 2.40 19.07
C ASP A 38 -13.43 3.40 18.87
N GLU A 39 -12.60 3.23 17.84
CA GLU A 39 -11.57 4.21 17.49
C GLU A 39 -12.16 5.54 17.03
N ILE A 40 -13.16 5.50 16.14
CA ILE A 40 -13.84 6.69 15.65
C ILE A 40 -14.56 7.41 16.80
N SER A 41 -15.32 6.68 17.61
CA SER A 41 -16.11 7.27 18.70
C SER A 41 -15.24 7.87 19.80
N ASN A 42 -14.03 7.35 20.01
CA ASN A 42 -13.08 7.87 20.99
C ASN A 42 -12.00 8.79 20.38
N LEU A 43 -12.17 9.22 19.11
CA LEU A 43 -11.23 10.11 18.41
C LEU A 43 -9.78 9.59 18.37
N ARG A 44 -9.60 8.27 18.31
CA ARG A 44 -8.31 7.59 18.14
C ARG A 44 -7.95 7.46 16.66
N VAL A 45 -8.12 8.56 15.92
CA VAL A 45 -7.78 8.70 14.50
C VAL A 45 -6.68 9.76 14.41
N PRO A 46 -5.54 9.48 13.75
CA PRO A 46 -4.42 10.41 13.71
C PRO A 46 -4.78 11.66 12.91
N ARG A 47 -4.24 12.81 13.34
CA ARG A 47 -4.36 14.07 12.60
C ARG A 47 -3.22 14.15 11.59
N THR A 48 -3.45 14.83 10.47
CA THR A 48 -2.45 15.02 9.41
C THR A 48 -1.13 15.61 9.96
N LEU A 49 -1.18 16.56 10.90
CA LEU A 49 0.02 17.15 11.50
C LEU A 49 0.84 16.13 12.34
N ASP A 50 0.21 15.08 12.86
CA ASP A 50 0.90 14.11 13.70
C ASP A 50 1.81 13.18 12.88
N PHE A 51 1.48 12.92 11.61
CA PHE A 51 2.37 12.19 10.70
C PHE A 51 3.70 12.92 10.49
N GLN A 52 3.67 14.26 10.38
CA GLN A 52 4.90 15.05 10.22
C GLN A 52 5.76 14.99 11.48
N LYS A 53 5.15 15.04 12.66
CA LYS A 53 5.86 14.89 13.94
C LYS A 53 6.52 13.52 14.05
N VAL A 54 5.77 12.45 13.76
CA VAL A 54 6.31 11.08 13.84
C VAL A 54 7.38 10.85 12.79
N ALA A 55 7.23 11.35 11.55
CA ALA A 55 8.26 11.27 10.53
C ALA A 55 9.55 12.02 10.93
N GLY A 56 9.42 13.18 11.58
CA GLY A 56 10.55 13.92 12.14
C GLY A 56 11.26 13.14 13.25
N LEU A 57 10.49 12.57 14.18
CA LEU A 57 11.00 11.71 15.26
C LEU A 57 11.74 10.49 14.71
N LEU A 58 11.17 9.80 13.72
CA LEU A 58 11.82 8.66 13.05
C LEU A 58 13.16 9.06 12.44
N LYS A 59 13.19 10.19 11.72
CA LYS A 59 14.44 10.69 11.11
C LYS A 59 15.50 10.98 12.16
N GLU A 60 15.13 11.66 13.24
CA GLU A 60 16.07 12.01 14.30
C GLU A 60 16.60 10.77 15.04
N GLU A 61 15.71 9.92 15.55
CA GLU A 61 16.10 8.80 16.41
C GLU A 61 16.84 7.71 15.62
N ILE A 62 16.35 7.33 14.44
CA ILE A 62 17.00 6.30 13.61
C ILE A 62 18.40 6.74 13.19
N SER A 63 18.60 8.04 12.87
CA SER A 63 19.91 8.55 12.44
C SER A 63 21.02 8.30 13.48
N ARG A 64 20.66 8.28 14.77
CA ARG A 64 21.59 8.11 15.90
C ARG A 64 21.68 6.67 16.41
N GLU A 65 20.72 5.82 16.11
CA GLU A 65 20.64 4.47 16.68
C GLU A 65 21.71 3.53 16.10
N PRO A 66 22.70 3.05 16.88
CA PRO A 66 23.81 2.26 16.37
C PRO A 66 23.42 0.85 15.88
N SER A 67 22.29 0.29 16.33
CA SER A 67 21.80 -1.00 15.82
C SER A 67 21.21 -0.92 14.41
N ILE A 68 20.93 0.28 13.89
CA ILE A 68 20.43 0.49 12.53
C ILE A 68 21.57 0.88 11.59
N VAL A 69 21.75 0.09 10.52
CA VAL A 69 22.76 0.30 9.47
C VAL A 69 22.23 1.26 8.40
N SER A 70 21.00 1.03 7.96
CA SER A 70 20.34 1.83 6.93
C SER A 70 18.85 1.97 7.20
N ALA A 71 18.26 3.11 6.81
CA ALA A 71 16.83 3.30 6.84
C ALA A 71 16.33 4.26 5.76
N VAL A 72 15.17 3.95 5.20
CA VAL A 72 14.49 4.76 4.17
C VAL A 72 13.01 4.85 4.49
N ILE A 73 12.50 6.08 4.64
CA ILE A 73 11.06 6.34 4.62
C ILE A 73 10.58 6.35 3.18
N PHE A 74 9.43 5.75 2.92
CA PHE A 74 8.80 5.71 1.60
C PHE A 74 7.27 5.85 1.72
N GLY A 75 6.56 5.71 0.59
CA GLY A 75 5.11 5.75 0.56
C GLY A 75 4.52 7.15 0.73
N SER A 76 3.27 7.22 1.21
CA SER A 76 2.45 8.43 1.12
C SER A 76 2.96 9.63 1.93
N VAL A 77 3.66 9.36 3.03
CA VAL A 77 4.22 10.40 3.89
C VAL A 77 5.41 11.09 3.23
N LEU A 78 6.25 10.34 2.51
CA LEU A 78 7.35 10.92 1.73
C LEU A 78 6.81 11.81 0.59
N ARG A 79 5.77 11.35 -0.11
CA ARG A 79 5.15 12.08 -1.23
C ARG A 79 4.31 13.28 -0.80
N GLY A 80 3.91 13.36 0.47
CA GLY A 80 3.01 14.39 0.97
C GLY A 80 1.53 14.17 0.61
N ASP A 81 1.15 13.01 0.05
CA ASP A 81 -0.22 12.67 -0.36
C ASP A 81 -0.99 11.86 0.70
N PHE A 82 -0.49 11.79 1.93
CA PHE A 82 -1.08 11.03 3.05
C PHE A 82 -2.40 11.61 3.60
N ASN A 83 -3.14 10.82 4.38
CA ASN A 83 -4.32 11.27 5.15
C ASN A 83 -4.39 10.60 6.53
N CYS A 84 -5.49 10.82 7.25
CA CYS A 84 -5.76 10.20 8.56
C CYS A 84 -5.80 8.66 8.53
N ARG A 85 -5.92 8.02 7.36
CA ARG A 85 -5.90 6.56 7.20
C ARG A 85 -4.53 6.02 6.80
N SER A 86 -3.56 6.89 6.48
CA SER A 86 -2.21 6.46 6.10
C SER A 86 -1.43 5.84 7.27
N ASP A 87 -0.35 5.17 6.91
CA ASP A 87 0.77 4.77 7.76
C ASP A 87 2.07 5.48 7.31
N ILE A 88 3.11 5.37 8.14
CA ILE A 88 4.47 5.71 7.76
C ILE A 88 5.20 4.41 7.41
N ASP A 89 5.54 4.24 6.14
CA ASP A 89 6.34 3.10 5.69
C ASP A 89 7.84 3.39 5.84
N CYS A 90 8.56 2.45 6.47
CA CYS A 90 9.99 2.60 6.70
C CYS A 90 10.73 1.26 6.50
N LEU A 91 11.66 1.22 5.54
CA LEU A 91 12.59 0.10 5.38
C LEU A 91 13.73 0.33 6.37
N VAL A 92 14.07 -0.70 7.14
CA VAL A 92 15.15 -0.65 8.13
C VAL A 92 16.06 -1.85 7.93
N ILE A 93 17.34 -1.60 7.67
CA ILE A 93 18.38 -2.63 7.68
C ILE A 93 19.15 -2.50 9.00
N TYR A 94 19.12 -3.55 9.81
CA TYR A 94 19.74 -3.58 11.13
C TYR A 94 20.98 -4.46 11.17
N ASP A 95 21.89 -4.14 12.09
CA ASP A 95 23.09 -4.94 12.37
C ASP A 95 22.68 -6.28 13.00
N SER A 96 23.02 -7.39 12.34
CA SER A 96 22.70 -8.75 12.78
C SER A 96 23.19 -9.06 14.19
N VAL A 97 24.32 -8.48 14.60
CA VAL A 97 24.89 -8.69 15.94
C VAL A 97 24.07 -7.97 17.02
N ARG A 98 23.25 -7.00 16.62
CA ARG A 98 22.44 -6.12 17.49
C ARG A 98 20.94 -6.30 17.27
N GLU A 99 20.50 -7.45 16.77
CA GLU A 99 19.09 -7.72 16.44
C GLU A 99 18.11 -7.38 17.58
N ILE A 100 18.41 -7.83 18.81
CA ILE A 100 17.56 -7.57 19.98
C ILE A 100 17.47 -6.06 20.27
N GLN A 101 18.59 -5.34 20.15
CA GLN A 101 18.63 -3.89 20.33
C GLN A 101 17.79 -3.19 19.26
N ALA A 102 17.95 -3.59 17.99
CA ALA A 102 17.17 -3.03 16.89
C ALA A 102 15.67 -3.28 17.07
N ALA A 103 15.26 -4.51 17.40
CA ALA A 103 13.86 -4.86 17.62
C ALA A 103 13.24 -4.05 18.77
N THR A 104 13.96 -3.93 19.89
CA THR A 104 13.51 -3.15 21.06
C THR A 104 13.36 -1.67 20.69
N PHE A 105 14.32 -1.11 19.95
CA PHE A 105 14.28 0.27 19.49
C PHE A 105 13.09 0.53 18.55
N LEU A 106 12.84 -0.36 17.58
CA LEU A 106 11.68 -0.23 16.69
C LEU A 106 10.35 -0.32 17.44
N GLN A 107 10.25 -1.17 18.46
CA GLN A 107 9.06 -1.24 19.33
C GLN A 107 8.84 0.06 20.11
N GLN A 108 9.90 0.66 20.67
CA GLN A 108 9.82 1.95 21.37
C GLN A 108 9.38 3.09 20.43
N LEU A 109 9.88 3.11 19.20
CA LEU A 109 9.44 4.07 18.19
C LEU A 109 7.95 3.91 17.86
N ASP A 110 7.49 2.67 17.70
CA ASP A 110 6.09 2.38 17.45
C ASP A 110 5.20 2.79 18.65
N GLU A 111 5.62 2.55 19.88
CA GLU A 111 4.91 3.02 21.09
C GLU A 111 4.78 4.55 21.14
N LYS A 112 5.86 5.27 20.82
CA LYS A 112 5.84 6.75 20.73
C LYS A 112 4.87 7.23 19.65
N ALA A 113 4.82 6.55 18.50
CA ALA A 113 3.90 6.89 17.42
C ALA A 113 2.43 6.56 17.74
N ARG A 114 2.18 5.46 18.45
CA ARG A 114 0.85 5.08 18.94
C ARG A 114 0.26 6.12 19.89
N ALA A 115 1.07 6.83 20.67
CA ALA A 115 0.60 7.95 21.50
C ALA A 115 -0.07 9.08 20.67
N LEU A 116 0.25 9.16 19.38
CA LEU A 116 -0.35 10.07 18.40
C LEU A 116 -1.34 9.36 17.45
N ASN A 117 -1.66 8.09 17.71
CA ASN A 117 -2.48 7.21 16.85
C ASN A 117 -1.92 7.00 15.43
N VAL A 118 -0.65 7.34 15.18
CA VAL A 118 0.00 7.21 13.88
C VAL A 118 0.64 5.82 13.78
N PRO A 119 0.20 4.97 12.83
CA PRO A 119 0.82 3.67 12.63
C PRO A 119 2.15 3.81 11.87
N ILE A 120 3.17 3.07 12.31
CA ILE A 120 4.42 2.88 11.55
C ILE A 120 4.45 1.45 11.02
N ASN A 121 4.74 1.31 9.74
CA ASN A 121 4.92 0.02 9.08
C ASN A 121 6.41 -0.18 8.77
N PHE A 122 7.11 -0.82 9.70
CA PHE A 122 8.50 -1.18 9.49
C PHE A 122 8.62 -2.41 8.57
N THR A 123 9.52 -2.33 7.60
CA THR A 123 10.05 -3.48 6.88
C THR A 123 11.46 -3.74 7.40
N PRO A 124 11.64 -4.53 8.47
CA PRO A 124 12.97 -4.81 9.03
C PRO A 124 13.69 -5.86 8.18
N CYS A 125 14.99 -5.68 7.93
CA CYS A 125 15.83 -6.63 7.22
C CYS A 125 17.18 -6.78 7.92
N ASP A 126 17.56 -8.02 8.19
CA ASP A 126 18.85 -8.34 8.78
C ASP A 126 19.98 -8.04 7.77
N HIS A 127 21.03 -7.32 8.20
CA HIS A 127 22.14 -6.93 7.33
C HIS A 127 22.90 -8.12 6.72
N THR A 128 23.10 -9.21 7.47
CA THR A 128 23.77 -10.41 6.95
C THR A 128 22.90 -11.09 5.90
N ILE A 129 21.62 -11.30 6.17
CA ILE A 129 20.67 -11.91 5.23
C ILE A 129 20.48 -11.04 3.99
N ALA A 130 20.51 -9.71 4.13
CA ALA A 130 20.45 -8.75 3.03
C ALA A 130 21.58 -8.91 1.99
N THR A 131 22.70 -9.53 2.37
CA THR A 131 23.81 -9.90 1.46
C THR A 131 23.65 -11.28 0.81
N THR A 132 22.51 -11.94 1.02
CA THR A 132 22.21 -13.27 0.46
C THR A 132 20.91 -13.25 -0.33
N ARG A 133 20.67 -14.25 -1.17
CA ARG A 133 19.38 -14.37 -1.90
C ARG A 133 18.15 -14.64 -1.01
N PHE A 134 18.34 -14.86 0.29
CA PHE A 134 17.28 -15.25 1.22
C PHE A 134 16.55 -14.06 1.86
N HIS A 135 16.93 -12.82 1.56
CA HIS A 135 16.19 -11.65 2.03
C HIS A 135 14.84 -11.49 1.32
N GLN A 136 13.89 -10.88 2.02
CA GLN A 136 12.54 -10.61 1.53
C GLN A 136 12.42 -9.40 0.59
N LEU A 137 13.51 -8.63 0.40
CA LEU A 137 13.52 -7.43 -0.43
C LEU A 137 13.61 -7.77 -1.94
N GLY A 138 12.47 -8.12 -2.54
CA GLY A 138 12.41 -8.48 -3.96
C GLY A 138 12.79 -7.32 -4.93
N PRO A 139 13.20 -7.61 -6.18
CA PRO A 139 13.63 -6.60 -7.15
C PRO A 139 12.56 -5.52 -7.44
N LEU A 140 11.27 -5.87 -7.50
CA LEU A 140 10.20 -4.89 -7.72
C LEU A 140 10.00 -4.00 -6.49
N PHE A 141 10.18 -4.54 -5.27
CA PHE A 141 10.19 -3.73 -4.06
C PHE A 141 11.38 -2.77 -4.06
N LEU A 142 12.58 -3.24 -4.39
CA LEU A 142 13.78 -2.41 -4.45
C LEU A 142 13.68 -1.28 -5.47
N LYS A 143 13.06 -1.51 -6.64
CA LYS A 143 12.76 -0.43 -7.60
C LYS A 143 11.96 0.71 -6.97
N HIS A 144 10.97 0.38 -6.14
CA HIS A 144 10.16 1.38 -5.43
C HIS A 144 10.99 2.12 -4.36
N ILE A 145 11.80 1.39 -3.59
CA ILE A 145 12.63 2.02 -2.54
C ILE A 145 13.74 2.90 -3.11
N TYR A 146 14.35 2.52 -4.23
CA TYR A 146 15.40 3.34 -4.86
C TYR A 146 14.88 4.71 -5.30
N ARG A 147 13.62 4.76 -5.78
CA ARG A 147 12.95 6.04 -6.07
C ARG A 147 12.72 6.86 -4.81
N ALA A 148 12.28 6.21 -3.73
CA ALA A 148 12.12 6.90 -2.46
C ALA A 148 13.43 7.53 -1.98
N VAL A 149 14.56 6.85 -2.17
CA VAL A 149 15.90 7.42 -1.90
C VAL A 149 16.17 8.64 -2.79
N GLU A 150 15.90 8.56 -4.09
CA GLU A 150 16.07 9.66 -5.06
C GLU A 150 15.21 10.88 -4.72
N THR A 151 14.05 10.69 -4.09
CA THR A 151 13.15 11.78 -3.68
C THR A 151 13.33 12.20 -2.21
N GLY A 152 14.48 11.89 -1.58
CA GLY A 152 14.83 12.37 -0.24
C GLY A 152 14.32 11.52 0.93
N GLY A 153 13.96 10.26 0.69
CA GLY A 153 13.50 9.31 1.69
C GLY A 153 14.60 8.69 2.57
N LEU A 154 15.87 8.85 2.19
CA LEU A 154 17.01 8.30 2.95
C LEU A 154 17.12 8.96 4.33
N ILE A 155 17.06 8.15 5.39
CA ILE A 155 17.25 8.59 6.77
C ILE A 155 18.69 8.38 7.22
N LYS A 156 19.22 7.17 6.99
CA LYS A 156 20.54 6.74 7.45
C LYS A 156 21.10 5.74 6.47
N GLY A 157 22.40 5.84 6.18
CA GLY A 157 23.20 4.86 5.44
C GLY A 157 22.64 4.46 4.07
N ASP A 158 23.33 4.74 2.96
CA ASP A 158 22.86 4.25 1.67
C ASP A 158 23.14 2.74 1.50
N PHE A 159 22.09 1.95 1.29
CA PHE A 159 22.18 0.49 1.09
C PHE A 159 22.23 0.09 -0.39
N ARG A 160 22.05 1.03 -1.33
CA ARG A 160 22.10 0.75 -2.77
C ARG A 160 23.45 0.14 -3.14
N GLY A 161 23.40 -0.94 -3.92
CA GLY A 161 24.60 -1.71 -4.31
C GLY A 161 25.17 -2.63 -3.22
N ARG A 162 24.59 -2.68 -2.01
CA ARG A 162 25.03 -3.58 -0.92
C ARG A 162 24.14 -4.82 -0.74
N LEU A 163 22.99 -4.85 -1.42
CA LEU A 163 22.07 -5.99 -1.39
C LEU A 163 22.46 -7.02 -2.45
N ALA A 164 22.33 -8.29 -2.11
CA ALA A 164 22.42 -9.35 -3.09
C ALA A 164 21.20 -9.36 -4.03
N ALA A 165 21.32 -10.05 -5.17
CA ALA A 165 20.16 -10.37 -5.96
C ALA A 165 19.30 -11.41 -5.22
N SER A 166 17.99 -11.14 -5.12
CA SER A 166 17.01 -12.08 -4.57
C SER A 166 16.38 -12.96 -5.67
N VAL A 167 15.11 -13.32 -5.51
CA VAL A 167 14.26 -13.97 -6.51
C VAL A 167 14.13 -13.16 -7.81
N MET A 168 13.77 -13.84 -8.89
CA MET A 168 13.51 -13.20 -10.18
C MET A 168 12.26 -12.31 -10.11
N PRO A 169 12.18 -11.20 -10.88
CA PRO A 169 11.00 -10.31 -10.86
C PRO A 169 9.66 -11.01 -11.13
N ARG A 170 9.67 -12.02 -12.01
CA ARG A 170 8.48 -12.84 -12.31
C ARG A 170 8.04 -13.68 -11.12
N GLU A 171 8.99 -14.35 -10.46
CA GLU A 171 8.72 -15.14 -9.25
C GLU A 171 8.20 -14.25 -8.11
N GLU A 172 8.73 -13.03 -7.97
CA GLU A 172 8.26 -12.07 -6.97
C GLU A 172 6.79 -11.70 -7.21
N ILE A 173 6.41 -11.26 -8.41
CA ILE A 173 5.02 -10.86 -8.68
C ILE A 173 4.05 -12.04 -8.53
N GLU A 174 4.39 -13.21 -9.08
CA GLU A 174 3.54 -14.40 -8.98
C GLU A 174 3.34 -14.82 -7.52
N SER A 175 4.41 -14.83 -6.72
CA SER A 175 4.33 -15.12 -5.29
C SER A 175 3.55 -14.06 -4.52
N TYR A 176 3.73 -12.77 -4.85
CA TYR A 176 3.04 -11.66 -4.23
C TYR A 176 1.51 -11.74 -4.43
N VAL A 177 1.06 -11.91 -5.68
CA VAL A 177 -0.37 -11.98 -5.98
C VAL A 177 -1.00 -13.24 -5.38
N ARG A 178 -0.29 -14.39 -5.45
CA ARG A 178 -0.73 -15.64 -4.82
C ARG A 178 -0.89 -15.50 -3.31
N SER A 179 0.10 -14.89 -2.63
CA SER A 179 0.05 -14.67 -1.18
C SER A 179 -1.13 -13.77 -0.79
N LYS A 180 -1.33 -12.65 -1.51
CA LYS A 180 -2.50 -11.76 -1.29
C LYS A 180 -3.82 -12.50 -1.50
N MET A 181 -3.92 -13.30 -2.56
CA MET A 181 -5.12 -14.08 -2.85
C MET A 181 -5.40 -15.09 -1.73
N TYR A 182 -4.39 -15.86 -1.31
CA TYR A 182 -4.51 -16.80 -0.19
C TYR A 182 -4.99 -16.11 1.09
N THR A 183 -4.33 -15.01 1.50
CA THR A 183 -4.71 -14.26 2.71
C THR A 183 -6.16 -13.77 2.65
N ILE A 184 -6.64 -13.30 1.49
CA ILE A 184 -8.02 -12.83 1.37
C ILE A 184 -9.00 -14.00 1.36
N GLN A 185 -8.67 -15.12 0.71
CA GLN A 185 -9.53 -16.32 0.68
C GLN A 185 -9.69 -16.92 2.08
N GLU A 186 -8.59 -17.13 2.79
CA GLU A 186 -8.56 -17.63 4.16
C GLU A 186 -9.34 -16.69 5.08
N GLY A 187 -9.03 -15.39 5.03
CA GLY A 187 -9.75 -14.40 5.83
C GLY A 187 -11.24 -14.32 5.51
N TYR A 188 -11.64 -14.52 4.25
CA TYR A 188 -13.04 -14.53 3.86
C TYR A 188 -13.80 -15.74 4.39
N ALA A 189 -13.16 -16.92 4.39
CA ALA A 189 -13.73 -18.14 4.94
C ALA A 189 -13.96 -18.02 6.47
N GLU A 190 -13.05 -17.36 7.18
CA GLU A 190 -13.11 -17.21 8.63
C GLU A 190 -13.86 -15.96 9.10
N MET A 191 -14.20 -15.01 8.21
CA MET A 191 -14.64 -13.65 8.55
C MET A 191 -15.77 -13.59 9.60
N ARG A 192 -16.64 -14.60 9.66
CA ARG A 192 -17.75 -14.68 10.63
C ARG A 192 -17.29 -14.77 12.09
N THR A 193 -16.06 -15.19 12.35
CA THR A 193 -15.50 -15.34 13.70
C THR A 193 -14.65 -14.15 14.14
N PHE A 194 -14.50 -13.13 13.28
CA PHE A 194 -13.64 -12.00 13.58
C PHE A 194 -14.30 -11.05 14.57
N GLY A 195 -13.56 -10.66 15.60
CA GLY A 195 -13.87 -9.43 16.35
C GLY A 195 -13.58 -8.18 15.52
N ASP A 196 -14.05 -7.02 16.01
CA ASP A 196 -14.02 -5.76 15.26
C ASP A 196 -12.61 -5.35 14.78
N GLU A 197 -11.58 -5.50 15.62
CA GLU A 197 -10.20 -5.17 15.26
C GLU A 197 -9.66 -6.07 14.13
N ARG A 198 -9.82 -7.39 14.28
CA ARG A 198 -9.39 -8.37 13.27
C ARG A 198 -10.13 -8.15 11.95
N LEU A 199 -11.42 -7.83 12.03
CA LEU A 199 -12.21 -7.48 10.86
C LEU A 199 -11.69 -6.22 10.18
N ALA A 200 -11.42 -5.15 10.92
CA ALA A 200 -10.89 -3.91 10.36
C ALA A 200 -9.54 -4.14 9.64
N VAL A 201 -8.63 -4.89 10.25
CA VAL A 201 -7.35 -5.30 9.63
C VAL A 201 -7.58 -6.12 8.36
N PHE A 202 -8.53 -7.04 8.37
CA PHE A 202 -8.87 -7.84 7.18
C PHE A 202 -9.45 -6.97 6.06
N LEU A 203 -10.39 -6.08 6.35
CA LEU A 203 -10.98 -5.19 5.35
C LEU A 203 -9.96 -4.17 4.80
N LYS A 204 -8.99 -3.72 5.60
CA LYS A 204 -7.82 -2.96 5.10
C LYS A 204 -7.11 -3.74 3.99
N LYS A 205 -6.79 -5.02 4.22
CA LYS A 205 -6.13 -5.88 3.22
C LYS A 205 -6.98 -6.05 1.95
N VAL A 206 -8.30 -6.14 2.08
CA VAL A 206 -9.24 -6.27 0.95
C VAL A 206 -9.20 -5.02 0.06
N LEU A 207 -9.21 -3.82 0.65
CA LEU A 207 -9.15 -2.58 -0.09
C LEU A 207 -7.76 -2.34 -0.69
N GLU A 208 -6.68 -2.60 0.05
CA GLU A 208 -5.32 -2.27 -0.41
C GLU A 208 -4.79 -3.20 -1.51
N ALA A 209 -5.19 -4.48 -1.50
CA ALA A 209 -4.60 -5.48 -2.39
C ALA A 209 -4.67 -5.12 -3.88
N PRO A 210 -5.79 -4.64 -4.44
CA PRO A 210 -5.87 -4.24 -5.85
C PRO A 210 -4.86 -3.17 -6.26
N MET A 211 -4.74 -2.10 -5.46
CA MET A 211 -3.83 -1.01 -5.76
C MET A 211 -2.36 -1.47 -5.70
N HIS A 212 -2.01 -2.26 -4.68
CA HIS A 212 -0.65 -2.78 -4.56
C HIS A 212 -0.29 -3.77 -5.67
N VAL A 213 -1.23 -4.62 -6.08
CA VAL A 213 -1.03 -5.51 -7.22
C VAL A 213 -0.92 -4.72 -8.51
N ALA A 214 -1.76 -3.71 -8.74
CA ALA A 214 -1.65 -2.83 -9.90
C ALA A 214 -0.26 -2.17 -10.00
N LEU A 215 0.24 -1.60 -8.90
CA LEU A 215 1.59 -1.04 -8.84
C LEU A 215 2.66 -2.09 -9.17
N LYS A 216 2.60 -3.27 -8.55
CA LYS A 216 3.58 -4.35 -8.80
C LYS A 216 3.56 -4.84 -10.24
N MET A 217 2.38 -4.94 -10.86
CA MET A 217 2.22 -5.28 -12.27
C MET A 217 2.87 -4.24 -13.19
N LEU A 218 2.68 -2.95 -12.90
CA LEU A 218 3.34 -1.87 -13.65
C LEU A 218 4.86 -1.87 -13.45
N LEU A 219 5.35 -2.10 -12.22
CA LEU A 219 6.79 -2.20 -11.92
C LEU A 219 7.44 -3.38 -12.65
N PHE A 220 6.69 -4.48 -12.83
CA PHE A 220 7.12 -5.67 -13.53
C PHE A 220 7.35 -5.40 -15.02
N ILE A 221 6.40 -4.72 -15.68
CA ILE A 221 6.51 -4.36 -17.11
C ILE A 221 7.36 -3.10 -17.37
N GLY A 222 7.78 -2.38 -16.32
CA GLY A 222 8.65 -1.19 -16.43
C GLY A 222 7.91 0.13 -16.67
N GLU A 223 6.60 0.18 -16.43
CA GLU A 223 5.72 1.29 -16.82
C GLU A 223 5.30 2.18 -15.64
N VAL A 224 6.17 2.37 -14.64
CA VAL A 224 5.89 3.28 -13.52
C VAL A 224 6.81 4.50 -13.64
N GLU A 225 6.24 5.69 -13.71
CA GLU A 225 6.98 6.96 -13.60
C GLU A 225 6.68 7.63 -12.25
N ASP A 226 5.41 7.63 -11.87
CA ASP A 226 4.88 8.11 -10.60
C ASP A 226 4.16 6.96 -9.88
N ASP A 227 4.45 6.78 -8.59
CA ASP A 227 3.85 5.74 -7.75
C ASP A 227 2.72 6.25 -6.83
N SER A 228 2.27 7.49 -7.05
CA SER A 228 1.01 7.99 -6.51
C SER A 228 -0.14 7.07 -6.96
N LYS A 229 -1.10 6.83 -6.06
CA LYS A 229 -2.24 5.92 -6.33
C LYS A 229 -3.04 6.36 -7.56
N LYS A 230 -3.13 7.67 -7.80
CA LYS A 230 -3.76 8.28 -8.97
C LYS A 230 -3.02 7.94 -10.26
N ALA A 231 -1.70 8.11 -10.29
CA ALA A 231 -0.88 7.76 -11.45
C ALA A 231 -0.90 6.26 -11.73
N VAL A 232 -0.79 5.43 -10.69
CA VAL A 232 -0.88 3.97 -10.79
C VAL A 232 -2.22 3.54 -11.40
N ALA A 233 -3.35 4.04 -10.88
CA ALA A 233 -4.67 3.69 -11.42
C ALA A 233 -4.83 4.12 -12.89
N ALA A 234 -4.38 5.34 -13.22
CA ALA A 234 -4.43 5.86 -14.59
C ALA A 234 -3.63 4.99 -15.56
N LYS A 235 -2.36 4.73 -15.20
CA LYS A 235 -1.43 3.96 -16.03
C LYS A 235 -1.86 2.51 -16.17
N TYR A 236 -2.38 1.91 -15.10
CA TYR A 236 -2.94 0.56 -15.12
C TYR A 236 -4.13 0.46 -16.10
N ALA A 237 -5.04 1.44 -16.08
CA ALA A 237 -6.17 1.46 -17.02
C ALA A 237 -5.77 1.62 -18.49
N MET A 238 -4.65 2.31 -18.76
CA MET A 238 -4.13 2.47 -20.13
C MET A 238 -3.54 1.17 -20.70
N ILE A 239 -2.99 0.30 -19.85
CA ILE A 239 -2.21 -0.86 -20.27
C ILE A 239 -3.03 -2.15 -20.21
N PHE A 240 -3.80 -2.33 -19.14
CA PHE A 240 -4.49 -3.59 -18.86
C PHE A 240 -5.91 -3.62 -19.46
N PRO A 241 -6.47 -4.81 -19.73
CA PRO A 241 -7.85 -4.95 -20.20
C PRO A 241 -8.91 -4.33 -19.28
N GLU A 242 -10.07 -4.01 -19.86
CA GLU A 242 -11.22 -3.41 -19.18
C GLU A 242 -11.69 -4.15 -17.95
N GLU A 243 -11.76 -5.48 -18.04
CA GLU A 243 -12.15 -6.31 -16.91
C GLU A 243 -11.26 -6.12 -15.66
N LEU A 244 -9.99 -5.76 -15.85
CA LEU A 244 -9.05 -5.54 -14.75
C LEU A 244 -9.18 -4.14 -14.16
N TRP A 245 -9.14 -3.11 -15.01
CA TRP A 245 -9.19 -1.74 -14.49
C TRP A 245 -10.57 -1.38 -13.95
N ASP A 246 -11.68 -1.89 -14.50
CA ASP A 246 -13.03 -1.60 -13.97
C ASP A 246 -13.16 -2.02 -12.50
N ARG A 247 -12.66 -3.22 -12.17
CA ARG A 247 -12.63 -3.74 -10.79
C ARG A 247 -11.75 -2.90 -9.87
N LEU A 248 -10.59 -2.44 -10.36
CA LEU A 248 -9.71 -1.56 -9.60
C LEU A 248 -10.43 -0.24 -9.24
N PHE A 249 -11.07 0.39 -10.22
CA PHE A 249 -11.77 1.67 -10.02
C PHE A 249 -12.96 1.55 -9.08
N ARG A 250 -13.73 0.46 -9.16
CA ARG A 250 -14.79 0.18 -8.19
C ARG A 250 -14.28 0.15 -6.74
N ILE A 251 -13.14 -0.48 -6.51
CA ILE A 251 -12.57 -0.60 -5.15
C ILE A 251 -12.00 0.76 -4.69
N ILE A 252 -11.42 1.53 -5.61
CA ILE A 252 -10.99 2.91 -5.34
C ILE A 252 -12.18 3.79 -4.94
N ASP A 253 -13.32 3.68 -5.62
CA ASP A 253 -14.52 4.47 -5.30
C ASP A 253 -15.06 4.14 -3.90
N ILE A 254 -15.07 2.85 -3.53
CA ILE A 254 -15.47 2.40 -2.17
C ILE A 254 -14.51 2.92 -1.10
N ASP A 255 -13.20 2.90 -1.37
CA ASP A 255 -12.19 3.42 -0.46
C ASP A 255 -12.30 4.94 -0.27
N LYS A 256 -12.54 5.68 -1.36
CA LYS A 256 -12.77 7.11 -1.35
C LYS A 256 -14.00 7.47 -0.51
N TRP A 257 -15.10 6.75 -0.72
CA TRP A 257 -16.32 6.94 0.06
C TRP A 257 -16.08 6.69 1.55
N TYR A 258 -15.41 5.58 1.91
CA TYR A 258 -15.06 5.30 3.31
C TYR A 258 -14.16 6.39 3.92
N THR A 259 -13.19 6.92 3.18
CA THR A 259 -12.36 8.05 3.64
C THR A 259 -13.21 9.27 3.98
N GLY A 260 -14.13 9.64 3.07
CA GLY A 260 -15.04 10.75 3.29
C GLY A 260 -15.92 10.54 4.53
N GLU A 261 -16.39 9.31 4.73
CA GLU A 261 -17.18 8.95 5.89
C GLU A 261 -16.38 9.04 7.19
N VAL A 262 -15.14 8.53 7.25
CA VAL A 262 -14.28 8.65 8.43
C VAL A 262 -14.15 10.12 8.83
N ASN A 263 -13.84 11.00 7.87
CA ASN A 263 -13.72 12.43 8.16
C ASN A 263 -15.03 13.03 8.69
N ARG A 264 -16.17 12.72 8.05
CA ARG A 264 -17.49 13.17 8.49
C ARG A 264 -17.82 12.71 9.92
N GLN A 265 -17.42 11.49 10.27
CA GLN A 265 -17.69 10.86 11.56
C GLN A 265 -16.88 11.48 12.70
N LEU A 266 -15.72 12.08 12.42
CA LEU A 266 -14.95 12.83 13.40
C LEU A 266 -15.69 14.09 13.88
N ASP A 267 -16.50 14.70 13.01
CA ASP A 267 -17.32 15.87 13.34
C ASP A 267 -18.71 15.47 13.84
N LYS A 268 -19.37 14.52 13.16
CA LYS A 268 -20.74 14.07 13.46
C LYS A 268 -20.83 12.55 13.44
N LYS A 269 -20.64 11.97 14.62
CA LYS A 269 -20.73 10.52 14.89
C LYS A 269 -22.12 9.97 14.54
N ASP A 270 -22.13 8.91 13.76
CA ASP A 270 -23.29 8.20 13.26
C ASP A 270 -22.94 6.72 13.02
N ARG A 271 -23.26 5.89 14.02
CA ARG A 271 -22.94 4.46 13.99
C ARG A 271 -23.65 3.73 12.86
N HIS A 272 -24.84 4.20 12.46
CA HIS A 272 -25.60 3.54 11.41
C HIS A 272 -24.87 3.65 10.07
N THR A 273 -24.46 4.85 9.69
CA THR A 273 -23.72 5.06 8.42
C THR A 273 -22.34 4.41 8.44
N TYR A 274 -21.65 4.40 9.59
CA TYR A 274 -20.42 3.60 9.75
C TYR A 274 -20.67 2.11 9.45
N ASN A 275 -21.70 1.52 10.05
CA ASN A 275 -22.03 0.11 9.83
C ASN A 275 -22.40 -0.19 8.37
N LEU A 276 -23.07 0.74 7.68
CA LEU A 276 -23.33 0.64 6.25
C LEU A 276 -22.02 0.59 5.45
N CYS A 277 -21.07 1.49 5.73
CA CYS A 277 -19.77 1.48 5.06
C CYS A 277 -19.03 0.16 5.24
N MET A 278 -18.99 -0.35 6.47
CA MET A 278 -18.37 -1.65 6.76
C MET A 278 -19.05 -2.79 6.01
N ARG A 279 -20.37 -2.75 5.84
CA ARG A 279 -21.11 -3.74 5.05
C ARG A 279 -20.75 -3.68 3.57
N GLU A 280 -20.72 -2.49 2.98
CA GLU A 280 -20.38 -2.33 1.57
C GLU A 280 -18.93 -2.79 1.28
N ILE A 281 -17.96 -2.46 2.14
CA ILE A 281 -16.59 -2.97 1.98
C ILE A 281 -16.55 -4.51 2.01
N ARG A 282 -17.35 -5.16 2.87
CA ARG A 282 -17.46 -6.63 2.89
C ARG A 282 -18.04 -7.19 1.58
N LEU A 283 -18.95 -6.47 0.92
CA LEU A 283 -19.53 -6.90 -0.35
C LEU A 283 -18.51 -6.85 -1.50
N GLU A 284 -17.41 -6.13 -1.36
CA GLU A 284 -16.34 -6.04 -2.36
C GLU A 284 -15.31 -7.18 -2.28
N ILE A 285 -15.30 -7.99 -1.23
CA ILE A 285 -14.35 -9.11 -1.07
C ILE A 285 -14.31 -10.02 -2.32
N PRO A 286 -15.46 -10.46 -2.89
CA PRO A 286 -15.45 -11.28 -4.10
C PRO A 286 -14.88 -10.55 -5.33
N GLN A 287 -15.04 -9.22 -5.40
CA GLN A 287 -14.51 -8.42 -6.51
C GLN A 287 -12.99 -8.27 -6.40
N THR A 288 -12.46 -8.06 -5.19
CA THR A 288 -11.02 -8.09 -4.93
C THR A 288 -10.43 -9.45 -5.32
N LEU A 289 -11.04 -10.55 -4.92
CA LEU A 289 -10.57 -11.90 -5.30
C LEU A 289 -10.58 -12.12 -6.81
N LYS A 290 -11.63 -11.66 -7.51
CA LYS A 290 -11.69 -11.70 -8.98
C LYS A 290 -10.57 -10.86 -9.60
N PHE A 291 -10.32 -9.65 -9.11
CA PHE A 291 -9.22 -8.80 -9.59
C PHE A 291 -7.86 -9.49 -9.45
N LEU A 292 -7.58 -10.09 -8.29
CA LEU A 292 -6.33 -10.82 -8.07
C LEU A 292 -6.20 -12.02 -9.02
N ARG A 293 -7.26 -12.82 -9.14
CA ARG A 293 -7.29 -13.97 -10.06
C ARG A 293 -7.06 -13.54 -11.51
N SER A 294 -7.72 -12.49 -11.97
CA SER A 294 -7.58 -12.03 -13.36
C SER A 294 -6.16 -11.50 -13.64
N ASN A 295 -5.48 -10.89 -12.67
CA ASN A 295 -4.06 -10.53 -12.80
C ASN A 295 -3.14 -11.75 -12.89
N ILE A 296 -3.38 -12.80 -12.10
CA ILE A 296 -2.62 -14.06 -12.21
C ILE A 296 -2.81 -14.67 -13.61
N LEU A 297 -4.04 -14.75 -14.09
CA LEU A 297 -4.32 -15.30 -15.43
C LEU A 297 -3.70 -14.45 -16.56
N TYR A 298 -3.55 -13.14 -16.35
CA TYR A 298 -2.83 -12.27 -17.27
C TYR A 298 -1.33 -12.58 -17.28
N LEU A 299 -0.71 -12.76 -16.11
CA LEU A 299 0.71 -13.14 -15.99
C LEU A 299 1.01 -14.48 -16.67
N THR A 300 0.10 -15.46 -16.60
CA THR A 300 0.31 -16.76 -17.26
C THR A 300 0.20 -16.71 -18.78
N LYS A 301 -0.57 -15.75 -19.33
CA LYS A 301 -0.76 -15.59 -20.77
C LYS A 301 0.29 -14.71 -21.44
N SER A 302 0.98 -13.87 -20.66
CA SER A 302 1.93 -12.86 -21.14
C SER A 302 3.39 -13.31 -21.05
N GLY A 303 3.62 -14.61 -20.88
CA GLY A 303 4.93 -15.21 -20.65
C GLY A 303 5.38 -16.16 -21.75
#